data_AF-A0A4R5VJZ9-F1
#
_entry.id   AF-A0A4R5VJZ9-F1
#
_cell.length_a   1.000
_cell.length_b   1.000
_cell.length_c   1.000
_cell.angle_alpha   90.00
_cell.angle_beta   90.00
_cell.angle_gamma   90.00
#
_symmetry.space_group_name_H-M   'P 1'
#
loop_
_entity.id
_entity.type
_entity.pdbx_description
1 polymer ?
#
loop_
_entity_poly.entity_id
_entity_poly.type
_entity_poly.pdbx_seq_one_letter_code
_entity_poly.pdbx_strand_id
1 'polypeptide(L)'
;MSTDFGIKINEQFFSMEDEEIVDLVHQGESEALDYLIHKYRNFVRAKARSYFLIGADKEDIVQEGMIGLYKAIRDFREDKLTSFKAFAELCITRQIITAIKTATRQKHIPLNSYVSLDKPIYDEESDRTLMDILSGAKVLDPEELIINQEEFDHIEVKMTELLSDLERKVLALYLDGQSYQEISEELNRHVKSIDNALQRVKRKLERYLEIREFSL
;
A
#
# COMPACT_ATOMS: atom_id res chain seq x y z
N MET A 1 -20.87 31.06 12.83
CA MET A 1 -19.71 31.94 13.05
C MET A 1 -18.98 32.01 11.71
N SER A 2 -19.35 32.97 10.88
CA SER A 2 -18.80 33.11 9.53
C SER A 2 -17.51 33.92 9.66
N THR A 3 -16.36 33.26 9.54
CA THR A 3 -15.08 33.96 9.43
C THR A 3 -14.97 34.51 8.01
N ASP A 4 -15.52 35.70 7.84
CA ASP A 4 -15.23 36.57 6.71
C ASP A 4 -13.79 37.06 6.90
N PHE A 5 -12.83 36.35 6.29
CA PHE A 5 -11.48 36.87 6.15
C PHE A 5 -11.59 38.06 5.20
N GLY A 6 -11.65 39.26 5.77
CA GLY A 6 -11.65 40.53 5.05
C GLY A 6 -10.35 40.71 4.29
N ILE A 7 -10.24 40.05 3.14
CA ILE A 7 -9.19 40.27 2.17
C ILE A 7 -9.59 41.52 1.41
N LYS A 8 -8.80 42.59 1.54
CA LYS A 8 -8.87 43.73 0.63
C LYS A 8 -8.51 43.23 -0.75
N ILE A 9 -9.50 42.80 -1.51
CA ILE A 9 -9.33 42.50 -2.93
C ILE A 9 -9.05 43.84 -3.61
N ASN A 10 -7.84 44.02 -4.12
CA ASN A 10 -7.46 45.20 -4.87
C ASN A 10 -8.35 45.28 -6.12
N GLU A 11 -9.16 46.34 -6.22
CA GLU A 11 -10.16 46.51 -7.29
C GLU A 11 -9.52 46.48 -8.70
N GLN A 12 -8.23 46.78 -8.79
CA GLN A 12 -7.44 46.74 -10.03
C GLN A 12 -7.47 45.36 -10.72
N PHE A 13 -7.55 44.26 -9.96
CA PHE A 13 -7.52 42.91 -10.54
C PHE A 13 -8.81 42.53 -11.27
N PHE A 14 -9.94 43.22 -11.05
CA PHE A 14 -11.21 42.89 -11.73
C PHE A 14 -11.21 43.22 -13.23
N SER A 15 -10.39 44.18 -13.64
CA SER A 15 -10.29 44.61 -15.04
C SER A 15 -9.17 43.94 -15.82
N MET A 16 -8.36 43.09 -15.18
CA MET A 16 -7.24 42.39 -15.79
C MET A 16 -7.65 41.00 -16.27
N GLU A 17 -7.02 40.53 -17.35
CA GLU A 17 -7.13 39.14 -17.78
C GLU A 17 -6.40 38.22 -16.80
N ASP A 18 -6.81 36.96 -16.72
CA ASP A 18 -6.22 36.02 -15.74
C ASP A 18 -4.72 35.82 -15.98
N GLU A 19 -4.31 35.80 -17.23
CA GLU A 19 -2.92 35.69 -17.69
C GLU A 19 -2.06 36.84 -17.16
N GLU A 20 -2.55 38.09 -17.22
CA GLU A 20 -1.83 39.26 -16.71
C GLU A 20 -1.65 39.19 -15.19
N ILE A 21 -2.66 38.68 -14.48
CA ILE A 21 -2.60 38.52 -13.03
C ILE A 21 -1.62 37.40 -12.64
N VAL A 22 -1.54 36.33 -13.42
CA VAL A 22 -0.54 35.26 -13.21
C VAL A 22 0.88 35.80 -13.38
N ASP A 23 1.12 36.68 -14.35
CA ASP A 23 2.43 37.31 -14.53
C ASP A 23 2.83 38.17 -13.32
N LEU A 24 1.88 38.89 -12.71
CA LEU A 24 2.13 39.60 -11.45
C LEU A 24 2.51 38.64 -10.32
N VAL A 25 1.89 37.45 -10.24
CA VAL A 25 2.29 36.42 -9.27
C VAL A 25 3.74 35.98 -9.50
N HIS A 26 4.17 35.81 -10.75
CA HIS A 26 5.55 35.44 -11.08
C HIS A 26 6.55 36.55 -10.78
N GLN A 27 6.11 37.80 -10.78
CA GLN A 27 6.89 38.97 -10.34
C GLN A 27 6.98 39.10 -8.80
N GLY A 28 6.24 38.27 -8.06
CA GLY A 28 6.28 38.21 -6.60
C GLY A 28 5.12 38.92 -5.89
N GLU A 29 4.11 39.39 -6.63
CA GLU A 29 2.93 40.05 -6.04
C GLU A 29 2.01 39.03 -5.37
N SER A 30 2.08 38.94 -4.04
CA SER A 30 1.28 37.97 -3.27
C SER A 30 -0.23 38.25 -3.31
N GLU A 31 -0.63 39.52 -3.43
CA GLU A 31 -2.06 39.89 -3.52
C GLU A 31 -2.73 39.34 -4.79
N ALA A 32 -1.97 39.23 -5.89
CA ALA A 32 -2.45 38.65 -7.14
C ALA A 32 -2.71 37.14 -6.99
N LEU A 33 -1.88 36.44 -6.22
CA LEU A 33 -2.05 35.02 -5.93
C LEU A 33 -3.32 34.78 -5.12
N ASP A 34 -3.51 35.56 -4.06
CA ASP A 34 -4.70 35.48 -3.22
C ASP A 34 -5.96 35.76 -4.04
N TYR A 35 -5.92 36.76 -4.93
CA TYR A 35 -7.02 37.05 -5.84
C TYR A 35 -7.39 35.85 -6.72
N LEU A 36 -6.41 35.25 -7.41
CA LEU A 36 -6.65 34.10 -8.29
C LEU A 36 -7.18 32.88 -7.51
N ILE A 37 -6.63 32.61 -6.33
CA ILE A 37 -7.12 31.55 -5.44
C ILE A 37 -8.59 31.76 -5.09
N HIS A 38 -9.00 32.99 -4.75
CA HIS A 38 -10.38 33.31 -4.43
C HIS A 38 -11.29 33.23 -5.65
N LYS A 39 -10.88 33.81 -6.78
CA LYS A 39 -11.62 33.82 -8.05
C LYS A 39 -11.94 32.39 -8.52
N TYR A 40 -10.98 31.48 -8.42
CA TYR A 40 -11.12 30.11 -8.90
C TYR A 40 -11.63 29.11 -7.85
N ARG A 41 -11.83 29.50 -6.58
CA ARG A 41 -12.28 28.60 -5.51
C ARG A 41 -13.58 27.85 -5.86
N ASN A 42 -14.57 28.55 -6.40
CA ASN A 42 -15.84 27.93 -6.78
C ASN A 42 -15.71 27.04 -8.01
N PHE A 43 -14.79 27.38 -8.92
CA PHE A 43 -14.46 26.54 -10.07
C PHE A 43 -13.83 25.22 -9.63
N VAL A 44 -12.87 25.27 -8.70
CA VAL A 44 -12.26 24.07 -8.08
C VAL A 44 -13.34 23.22 -7.41
N ARG A 45 -14.22 23.82 -6.59
CA ARG A 45 -15.34 23.10 -5.98
C ARG A 45 -16.24 22.43 -7.02
N ALA A 46 -16.55 23.11 -8.12
CA ALA A 46 -17.37 22.54 -9.18
C ALA A 46 -16.71 21.32 -9.82
N LYS A 47 -15.39 21.36 -10.07
CA LYS A 47 -14.63 20.24 -10.63
C LYS A 47 -14.47 19.08 -9.63
N ALA A 48 -14.28 19.38 -8.35
CA ALA A 48 -14.14 18.38 -7.30
C ALA A 48 -15.43 17.56 -7.05
N ARG A 49 -16.62 18.13 -7.31
CA ARG A 49 -17.92 17.50 -7.03
C ARG A 49 -18.13 16.13 -7.69
N SER A 50 -17.52 15.87 -8.84
CA SER A 50 -17.66 14.60 -9.56
C SER A 50 -16.74 13.49 -9.05
N TYR A 51 -15.88 13.79 -8.08
CA TYR A 51 -14.91 12.85 -7.54
C TYR A 51 -15.27 12.45 -6.11
N PHE A 52 -14.86 11.25 -5.73
CA PHE A 52 -15.10 10.68 -4.41
C PHE A 52 -13.86 9.90 -3.96
N LEU A 53 -13.51 10.05 -2.68
CA LEU A 53 -12.43 9.32 -2.03
C LEU A 53 -12.99 8.66 -0.77
N ILE A 54 -12.91 7.33 -0.72
CA ILE A 54 -13.41 6.53 0.41
C ILE A 54 -12.61 6.90 1.66
N GLY A 55 -13.32 7.23 2.75
CA GLY A 55 -12.69 7.60 4.02
C GLY A 55 -12.19 9.05 4.11
N ALA A 56 -12.48 9.90 3.12
CA ALA A 56 -12.15 11.32 3.13
C ALA A 56 -13.40 12.19 2.95
N ASP A 57 -13.33 13.42 3.46
CA ASP A 57 -14.39 14.40 3.32
C ASP A 57 -14.39 15.06 1.93
N LYS A 58 -15.53 15.61 1.52
CA LYS A 58 -15.62 16.36 0.27
C LYS A 58 -14.66 17.55 0.23
N GLU A 59 -14.39 18.17 1.38
CA GLU A 59 -13.45 19.27 1.48
C GLU A 59 -12.00 18.81 1.23
N ASP A 60 -11.63 17.56 1.55
CA ASP A 60 -10.28 17.04 1.24
C ASP A 60 -10.02 17.00 -0.27
N ILE A 61 -11.03 16.60 -1.05
CA ILE A 61 -10.96 16.59 -2.51
C ILE A 61 -10.86 18.03 -3.06
N VAL A 62 -11.59 18.97 -2.45
CA VAL A 62 -11.49 20.39 -2.82
C VAL A 62 -10.08 20.90 -2.53
N GLN A 63 -9.48 20.55 -1.40
CA GLN A 63 -8.12 20.96 -1.03
C GLN A 63 -7.08 20.40 -2.00
N GLU A 64 -7.19 19.15 -2.43
CA GLU A 64 -6.36 18.59 -3.52
C GLU A 64 -6.54 19.37 -4.83
N GLY A 65 -7.78 19.75 -5.15
CA GLY A 65 -8.06 20.63 -6.27
C GLY A 65 -7.39 22.01 -6.14
N MET A 66 -7.41 22.60 -4.94
CA MET A 66 -6.76 23.89 -4.67
C MET A 66 -5.23 23.80 -4.82
N ILE A 67 -4.62 22.68 -4.41
CA ILE A 67 -3.20 22.41 -4.65
C ILE A 67 -2.92 22.35 -6.17
N GLY A 68 -3.82 21.73 -6.93
CA GLY A 68 -3.74 21.69 -8.40
C GLY A 68 -3.81 23.08 -9.03
N LEU A 69 -4.71 23.95 -8.55
CA LEU A 69 -4.82 25.34 -8.97
C LEU A 69 -3.53 26.12 -8.64
N TYR A 70 -3.00 25.98 -7.42
CA TYR A 70 -1.76 26.65 -7.02
C TYR A 70 -0.59 26.28 -7.94
N LYS A 71 -0.44 24.99 -8.26
CA LYS A 71 0.55 24.52 -9.24
C LYS A 71 0.31 25.11 -10.63
N ALA A 72 -0.95 25.25 -11.05
CA ALA A 72 -1.27 25.87 -12.32
C ALA A 72 -0.84 27.34 -12.38
N ILE A 73 -1.13 28.13 -11.33
CA ILE A 73 -0.71 29.53 -11.23
C ILE A 73 0.81 29.64 -11.31
N ARG A 74 1.53 28.80 -10.56
CA ARG A 74 3.00 28.79 -10.54
C ARG A 74 3.64 28.37 -11.86
N ASP A 75 3.06 27.38 -12.55
CA ASP A 75 3.71 26.72 -13.70
C ASP A 75 3.15 27.17 -15.07
N PHE A 76 2.12 28.03 -15.09
CA PHE A 76 1.57 28.57 -16.33
C PHE A 76 2.62 29.39 -17.08
N ARG A 77 2.53 29.38 -18.41
CA ARG A 77 3.36 30.20 -19.29
C ARG A 77 2.50 30.63 -20.46
N GLU A 78 2.48 31.94 -20.72
CA GLU A 78 1.65 32.56 -21.75
C GLU A 78 2.11 32.20 -23.18
N ASP A 79 3.34 31.68 -23.34
CA ASP A 79 3.87 31.20 -24.63
C ASP A 79 3.10 29.99 -25.20
N LYS A 80 2.18 29.40 -24.44
CA LYS A 80 1.36 28.26 -24.85
C LYS A 80 0.02 28.75 -25.39
N LEU A 81 -0.45 28.14 -26.50
CA LEU A 81 -1.73 28.42 -27.19
C LEU A 81 -3.01 28.08 -26.36
N THR A 82 -2.95 28.09 -25.04
CA THR A 82 -4.06 27.70 -24.16
C THR A 82 -4.30 28.76 -23.10
N SER A 83 -5.56 29.11 -22.87
CA SER A 83 -5.90 30.06 -21.80
C SER A 83 -5.54 29.50 -20.44
N PHE A 84 -5.24 30.38 -19.49
CA PHE A 84 -4.95 30.03 -18.11
C PHE A 84 -6.05 29.15 -17.52
N LYS A 85 -7.32 29.51 -17.76
CA LYS A 85 -8.48 28.74 -17.28
C LYS A 85 -8.45 27.28 -17.74
N ALA A 86 -8.11 27.01 -18.99
CA ALA A 86 -8.04 25.66 -19.53
C ALA A 86 -6.86 24.87 -18.94
N PHE A 87 -5.72 25.53 -18.75
CA PHE A 87 -4.56 24.94 -18.08
C PHE A 87 -4.82 24.64 -16.60
N ALA A 88 -5.46 25.57 -15.88
CA ALA A 88 -5.87 25.39 -14.50
C ALA A 88 -6.82 24.21 -14.35
N GLU A 89 -7.83 24.09 -15.21
CA GLU A 89 -8.73 22.93 -15.22
C GLU A 89 -7.96 21.61 -15.33
N LEU A 90 -7.02 21.52 -16.26
CA LEU A 90 -6.20 20.34 -16.47
C LEU A 90 -5.40 19.96 -15.21
N CYS A 91 -4.75 20.95 -14.57
CA CYS A 91 -3.94 20.72 -13.38
C CYS A 91 -4.79 20.37 -12.15
N ILE A 92 -5.92 21.04 -11.94
CA ILE A 92 -6.88 20.74 -10.86
C ILE A 92 -7.35 19.30 -10.97
N THR A 93 -7.86 18.90 -12.14
CA THR A 93 -8.37 17.55 -12.37
C THR A 93 -7.28 16.49 -12.22
N ARG A 94 -6.08 16.73 -12.75
CA ARG A 94 -4.95 15.79 -12.61
C ARG A 94 -4.53 15.61 -11.16
N GLN A 95 -4.47 16.69 -10.37
CA GLN A 95 -4.09 16.62 -8.96
C GLN A 95 -5.10 15.79 -8.16
N ILE A 96 -6.41 16.04 -8.34
CA ILE A 96 -7.48 15.26 -7.70
C ILE A 96 -7.38 13.77 -8.06
N ILE A 97 -7.25 13.44 -9.35
CA ILE A 97 -7.13 12.05 -9.80
C ILE A 97 -5.88 11.39 -9.20
N THR A 98 -4.76 12.12 -9.12
CA THR A 98 -3.50 11.60 -8.58
C THR A 98 -3.63 11.30 -7.08
N ALA A 99 -4.27 12.18 -6.32
CA ALA A 99 -4.54 11.96 -4.90
C ALA A 99 -5.39 10.70 -4.69
N ILE A 100 -6.49 10.56 -5.44
CA ILE A 100 -7.37 9.39 -5.37
C ILE A 100 -6.60 8.11 -5.71
N LYS A 101 -5.85 8.09 -6.82
CA LYS A 101 -5.05 6.92 -7.23
C LYS A 101 -3.98 6.55 -6.20
N THR A 102 -3.42 7.54 -5.52
CA THR A 102 -2.40 7.32 -4.49
C THR A 102 -3.01 6.70 -3.24
N ALA A 103 -4.14 7.24 -2.78
CA ALA A 103 -4.86 6.72 -1.61
C ALA A 103 -5.47 5.32 -1.85
N THR A 104 -5.93 5.05 -3.08
CA THR A 104 -6.54 3.76 -3.46
C THR A 104 -5.54 2.72 -4.00
N ARG A 105 -4.23 3.00 -3.92
CA ARG A 105 -3.19 2.12 -4.47
C ARG A 105 -3.17 0.79 -3.72
N GLN A 106 -3.05 -0.33 -4.44
CA GLN A 106 -3.23 -1.68 -3.88
C GLN A 106 -2.33 -2.01 -2.66
N LYS A 107 -1.14 -1.42 -2.56
CA LYS A 107 -0.25 -1.58 -1.39
C LYS A 107 -0.83 -1.02 -0.08
N HIS A 108 -1.87 -0.18 -0.15
CA HIS A 108 -2.58 0.41 0.99
C HIS A 108 -3.94 -0.29 1.25
N ILE A 109 -4.31 -1.32 0.50
CA ILE A 109 -5.56 -2.08 0.73
C ILE A 109 -5.67 -2.57 2.19
N PRO A 110 -4.63 -3.16 2.81
CA PRO A 110 -4.72 -3.59 4.21
C PRO A 110 -5.06 -2.45 5.20
N LEU A 111 -4.66 -1.20 4.88
CA LEU A 111 -4.95 -0.01 5.68
C LEU A 111 -6.32 0.62 5.38
N ASN A 112 -6.93 0.31 4.25
CA ASN A 112 -8.21 0.88 3.81
C ASN A 112 -9.39 -0.09 3.98
N SER A 113 -9.13 -1.38 4.19
CA SER A 113 -10.13 -2.43 4.39
C SER A 113 -10.02 -3.09 5.76
N TYR A 114 -9.43 -2.41 6.74
CA TYR A 114 -9.32 -2.97 8.08
C TYR A 114 -10.70 -3.10 8.71
N VAL A 115 -10.93 -4.23 9.37
CA VAL A 115 -12.09 -4.45 10.21
C VAL A 115 -11.61 -4.31 11.64
N SER A 116 -12.23 -3.41 12.41
CA SER A 116 -11.88 -3.26 13.83
C SER A 116 -12.13 -4.58 14.56
N LEU A 117 -11.13 -5.07 15.28
CA LEU A 117 -11.25 -6.27 16.10
C LEU A 117 -12.24 -6.06 17.25
N ASP A 118 -12.40 -4.83 17.71
CA ASP A 118 -13.37 -4.42 18.73
C ASP A 118 -14.79 -4.22 18.18
N LYS A 119 -15.02 -4.43 16.87
CA LYS A 119 -16.35 -4.29 16.28
C LYS A 119 -17.27 -5.42 16.79
N PRO A 120 -18.47 -5.09 17.31
CA PRO A 120 -19.49 -6.09 17.64
C PRO A 120 -19.91 -6.90 16.41
N ILE A 121 -20.11 -8.20 16.58
CA ILE A 121 -20.34 -9.12 15.44
C ILE A 121 -21.81 -9.17 14.99
N TYR A 122 -22.74 -8.96 15.93
CA TYR A 122 -24.17 -9.15 15.68
C TYR A 122 -24.94 -7.82 15.69
N ASP A 123 -25.01 -7.14 16.83
CA ASP A 123 -25.61 -5.81 16.99
C ASP A 123 -24.70 -4.88 17.81
N GLU A 124 -25.02 -3.58 17.83
CA GLU A 124 -24.22 -2.57 18.56
C GLU A 124 -24.29 -2.71 20.10
N GLU A 125 -25.19 -3.54 20.64
CA GLU A 125 -25.31 -3.85 22.07
C GLU A 125 -24.59 -5.15 22.47
N SER A 126 -24.01 -5.86 21.51
CA SER A 126 -23.34 -7.13 21.77
C SER A 126 -21.96 -6.90 22.39
N ASP A 127 -21.76 -7.44 23.60
CA ASP A 127 -20.47 -7.44 24.29
C ASP A 127 -19.38 -8.32 23.62
N ARG A 128 -19.73 -9.04 22.54
CA ARG A 128 -18.80 -9.93 21.83
C ARG A 128 -18.24 -9.27 20.58
N THR A 129 -16.92 -9.14 20.56
CA THR A 129 -16.15 -8.53 19.50
C THR A 129 -15.51 -9.57 18.57
N LEU A 130 -15.04 -9.14 17.41
CA LEU A 130 -14.26 -10.02 16.50
C LEU A 130 -12.99 -10.55 17.18
N MET A 131 -12.39 -9.81 18.11
CA MET A 131 -11.26 -10.25 18.91
C MET A 131 -11.59 -11.49 19.74
N ASP A 132 -12.80 -11.57 20.30
CA ASP A 132 -13.22 -12.69 21.16
C ASP A 132 -13.41 -13.99 20.38
N ILE A 133 -13.71 -13.91 19.08
CA ILE A 133 -13.80 -15.08 18.19
C ILE A 133 -12.41 -15.45 17.64
N LEU A 134 -11.59 -14.46 17.31
CA LEU A 134 -10.25 -14.69 16.77
C LEU A 134 -9.24 -15.13 17.85
N SER A 135 -9.56 -14.94 19.13
CA SER A 135 -8.80 -15.42 20.27
C SER A 135 -8.85 -16.94 20.38
N GLY A 136 -8.00 -17.57 19.56
CA GLY A 136 -7.64 -18.95 19.64
C GLY A 136 -6.70 -19.28 18.49
N ALA A 137 -5.39 -19.06 18.70
CA ALA A 137 -4.41 -20.00 18.13
C ALA A 137 -5.00 -21.38 18.39
N LYS A 138 -5.25 -22.17 17.33
CA LYS A 138 -5.81 -23.53 17.40
C LYS A 138 -5.44 -24.09 18.77
N VAL A 139 -6.42 -24.27 19.67
CA VAL A 139 -6.18 -25.12 20.83
C VAL A 139 -5.99 -26.48 20.19
N LEU A 140 -4.74 -26.80 19.85
CA LEU A 140 -4.38 -28.11 19.33
C LEU A 140 -4.78 -29.05 20.45
N ASP A 141 -5.81 -29.84 20.18
CA ASP A 141 -6.25 -30.89 21.11
C ASP A 141 -5.00 -31.69 21.52
N PRO A 142 -4.79 -32.01 22.81
CA PRO A 142 -3.72 -32.92 23.21
C PRO A 142 -3.59 -34.17 22.32
N GLU A 143 -4.70 -34.69 21.77
CA GLU A 143 -4.67 -35.77 20.78
C GLU A 143 -3.99 -35.35 19.46
N GLU A 144 -4.36 -34.19 18.90
CA GLU A 144 -3.75 -33.65 17.66
C GLU A 144 -2.25 -33.35 17.88
N LEU A 145 -1.85 -32.90 19.06
CA LEU A 145 -0.43 -32.70 19.41
C LEU A 145 0.36 -34.02 19.40
N ILE A 146 -0.19 -35.07 20.01
CA ILE A 146 0.46 -36.38 20.06
C ILE A 146 0.53 -37.01 18.67
N ILE A 147 -0.54 -36.95 17.88
CA ILE A 147 -0.55 -37.45 16.49
C ILE A 147 0.51 -36.73 15.66
N ASN A 148 0.57 -35.39 15.73
CA ASN A 148 1.58 -34.63 15.00
C ASN A 148 3.00 -35.02 15.45
N GLN A 149 3.23 -35.19 16.76
CA GLN A 149 4.53 -35.59 17.28
C GLN A 149 4.96 -36.97 16.75
N GLU A 150 4.07 -37.96 16.75
CA GLU A 150 4.35 -39.29 16.19
C GLU A 150 4.62 -39.24 14.67
N GLU A 151 3.89 -38.40 13.94
CA GLU A 151 4.14 -38.18 12.51
C GLU A 151 5.52 -37.55 12.26
N PHE A 152 5.91 -36.56 13.07
CA PHE A 152 7.23 -35.93 12.99
C PHE A 152 8.34 -36.94 13.26
N ASP A 153 8.22 -37.74 14.32
CA ASP A 153 9.21 -38.76 14.68
C ASP A 153 9.35 -39.80 13.55
N HIS A 154 8.24 -40.25 12.97
CA HIS A 154 8.25 -41.18 11.85
C HIS A 154 8.91 -40.59 10.60
N ILE A 155 8.64 -39.31 10.30
CA ILE A 155 9.28 -38.60 9.19
C ILE A 155 10.78 -38.47 9.43
N GLU A 156 11.22 -38.15 10.65
CA GLU A 156 12.65 -38.01 10.98
C GLU A 156 13.41 -39.33 10.80
N VAL A 157 12.83 -40.44 11.25
CA VAL A 157 13.38 -41.78 11.03
C VAL A 157 13.53 -42.08 9.54
N LYS A 158 12.48 -41.81 8.75
CA LYS A 158 12.50 -42.05 7.29
C LYS A 158 13.47 -41.14 6.56
N MET A 159 13.61 -39.88 6.98
CA MET A 159 14.63 -38.97 6.44
C MET A 159 16.04 -39.51 6.69
N THR A 160 16.29 -40.07 7.87
CA THR A 160 17.60 -40.67 8.20
C THR A 160 17.90 -41.91 7.36
N GLU A 161 16.89 -42.71 7.00
CA GLU A 161 17.05 -43.86 6.10
C GLU A 161 17.27 -43.46 4.62
N LEU A 162 16.60 -42.40 4.16
CA LEU A 162 16.56 -42.01 2.74
C LEU A 162 17.70 -41.06 2.34
N LEU A 163 18.09 -40.16 3.22
CA LEU A 163 19.07 -39.11 2.95
C LEU A 163 20.48 -39.58 3.33
N SER A 164 21.47 -39.18 2.52
CA SER A 164 22.87 -39.33 2.90
C SER A 164 23.27 -38.33 4.00
N ASP A 165 24.38 -38.58 4.69
CA ASP A 165 24.90 -37.69 5.74
C ASP A 165 25.05 -36.25 5.26
N LEU A 166 25.52 -36.05 4.02
CA LEU A 166 25.66 -34.72 3.43
C LEU A 166 24.30 -34.07 3.16
N GLU A 167 23.35 -34.83 2.61
CA GLU A 167 22.00 -34.33 2.31
C GLU A 167 21.25 -33.94 3.59
N ARG A 168 21.39 -34.73 4.67
CA ARG A 168 20.81 -34.44 5.97
C ARG A 168 21.37 -33.16 6.57
N LYS A 169 22.70 -33.00 6.56
CA LYS A 169 23.37 -31.78 7.06
C LYS A 169 22.97 -30.55 6.26
N VAL A 170 22.95 -30.66 4.93
CA VAL A 170 22.52 -29.56 4.05
C VAL A 170 21.06 -29.19 4.27
N LEU A 171 20.17 -30.18 4.41
CA LEU A 171 18.75 -29.93 4.68
C LEU A 171 18.56 -29.24 6.04
N ALA A 172 19.24 -29.69 7.09
CA ALA A 172 19.13 -29.11 8.42
C ALA A 172 19.52 -27.62 8.44
N LEU A 173 20.68 -27.28 7.85
CA LEU A 173 21.16 -25.90 7.78
C LEU A 173 20.26 -25.02 6.90
N TYR A 174 19.70 -25.57 5.82
CA TYR A 174 18.73 -24.87 4.98
C TYR A 174 17.41 -24.58 5.72
N LEU A 175 16.92 -25.53 6.52
CA LEU A 175 15.72 -25.35 7.35
C LEU A 175 15.94 -24.34 8.49
N ASP A 176 17.18 -24.19 8.97
CA ASP A 176 17.60 -23.14 9.90
C ASP A 176 17.67 -21.74 9.25
N GLY A 177 17.41 -21.65 7.95
CA GLY A 177 17.33 -20.39 7.20
C GLY A 177 18.66 -19.92 6.62
N GLN A 178 19.71 -20.72 6.67
CA GLN A 178 21.00 -20.38 6.06
C GLN A 178 20.92 -20.36 4.53
N SER A 179 21.62 -19.41 3.93
CA SER A 179 21.81 -19.31 2.49
C SER A 179 22.75 -20.38 1.95
N TYR A 180 22.71 -20.61 0.63
CA TYR A 180 23.56 -21.63 0.00
C TYR A 180 25.06 -21.32 0.13
N GLN A 181 25.41 -20.05 0.30
CA GLN A 181 26.78 -19.61 0.50
C GLN A 181 27.25 -19.90 1.93
N GLU A 182 26.42 -19.59 2.94
CA GLU A 182 26.72 -19.89 4.34
C GLU A 182 26.87 -21.41 4.56
N ILE A 183 25.98 -22.22 4.00
CA ILE A 183 26.05 -23.69 4.07
C ILE A 183 27.31 -24.22 3.38
N SER A 184 27.69 -23.61 2.25
CA SER A 184 28.89 -23.96 1.48
C SER A 184 30.16 -23.70 2.30
N GLU A 185 30.22 -22.58 2.99
CA GLU A 185 31.33 -22.21 3.89
C GLU A 185 31.38 -23.12 5.12
N GLU A 186 30.24 -23.38 5.78
CA GLU A 186 30.15 -24.21 6.98
C GLU A 186 30.54 -25.67 6.71
N LEU A 187 30.07 -26.24 5.59
CA LEU A 187 30.37 -27.63 5.23
C LEU A 187 31.67 -27.79 4.44
N ASN A 188 32.37 -26.68 4.13
CA ASN A 188 33.56 -26.65 3.28
C ASN A 188 33.34 -27.39 1.95
N ARG A 189 32.24 -27.07 1.27
CA ARG A 189 31.83 -27.67 -0.02
C ARG A 189 31.45 -26.58 -0.99
N HIS A 190 31.72 -26.79 -2.28
CA HIS A 190 31.31 -25.83 -3.30
C HIS A 190 29.78 -25.62 -3.30
N VAL A 191 29.32 -24.39 -3.50
CA VAL A 191 27.89 -23.99 -3.56
C VAL A 191 27.04 -24.90 -4.45
N LYS A 192 27.57 -25.28 -5.64
CA LYS A 192 26.90 -26.23 -6.55
C LYS A 192 26.63 -27.61 -5.92
N SER A 193 27.49 -28.06 -5.00
CA SER A 193 27.29 -29.29 -4.26
C SER A 193 26.14 -29.20 -3.27
N ILE A 194 25.92 -28.01 -2.68
CA ILE A 194 24.80 -27.73 -1.77
C ILE A 194 23.48 -27.74 -2.54
N ASP A 195 23.41 -27.02 -3.66
CA ASP A 195 22.24 -27.02 -4.55
C ASP A 195 21.90 -28.44 -5.05
N ASN A 196 22.91 -29.18 -5.53
CA ASN A 196 22.72 -30.57 -5.96
C ASN A 196 22.23 -31.48 -4.81
N ALA A 197 22.64 -31.24 -3.57
CA ALA A 197 22.17 -31.98 -2.41
C ALA A 197 20.70 -31.67 -2.13
N LEU A 198 20.30 -30.39 -2.09
CA LEU A 198 18.90 -29.98 -1.91
C LEU A 198 17.98 -30.52 -3.02
N GLN A 199 18.44 -30.52 -4.27
CA GLN A 199 17.69 -31.11 -5.39
C GLN A 199 17.51 -32.63 -5.26
N ARG A 200 18.48 -33.35 -4.68
CA ARG A 200 18.35 -34.79 -4.39
C ARG A 200 17.43 -35.04 -3.21
N VAL A 201 17.53 -34.23 -2.15
CA VAL A 201 16.62 -34.25 -0.99
C VAL A 201 15.18 -34.10 -1.48
N LYS A 202 14.89 -33.04 -2.24
CA LYS A 202 13.54 -32.78 -2.77
C LYS A 202 12.98 -33.98 -3.53
N ARG A 203 13.73 -34.53 -4.49
CA ARG A 203 13.30 -35.71 -5.26
C ARG A 203 13.06 -36.96 -4.41
N LYS A 204 13.91 -37.20 -3.41
CA LYS A 204 13.77 -38.36 -2.50
C LYS A 204 12.52 -38.23 -1.63
N LEU A 205 12.25 -37.02 -1.12
CA LEU A 205 11.08 -36.73 -0.30
C LEU A 205 9.79 -36.75 -1.12
N GLU A 206 9.77 -36.17 -2.32
CA GLU A 206 8.62 -36.23 -3.24
C GLU A 206 8.23 -37.68 -3.53
N ARG A 207 9.20 -38.53 -3.88
CA ARG A 207 8.96 -39.95 -4.12
C ARG A 207 8.44 -40.69 -2.88
N TYR A 208 8.94 -40.35 -1.69
CA TYR A 208 8.47 -40.95 -0.45
C TYR A 208 7.01 -40.55 -0.16
N LEU A 209 6.67 -39.28 -0.36
CA LEU A 209 5.30 -38.77 -0.18
C LEU A 209 4.33 -39.42 -1.16
N GLU A 210 4.70 -39.57 -2.45
CA GLU A 210 3.91 -40.29 -3.43
C GLU A 210 3.63 -41.74 -2.98
N ILE A 211 4.67 -42.48 -2.55
CA ILE A 211 4.51 -43.87 -2.08
C ILE A 211 3.63 -43.94 -0.83
N ARG A 212 3.73 -42.96 0.08
CA ARG A 212 2.91 -42.87 1.29
C ARG A 212 1.44 -42.60 0.95
N GLU A 213 1.15 -41.72 -0.01
CA GLU A 213 -0.22 -41.44 -0.48
C GLU A 213 -0.87 -42.66 -1.15
N PHE A 214 -0.11 -43.50 -1.85
CA PHE A 214 -0.62 -44.75 -2.46
C PHE A 214 -0.75 -45.92 -1.47
N SER A 215 -0.22 -45.80 -0.25
CA SER A 215 -0.27 -46.84 0.79
C SER A 215 -1.36 -46.61 1.85
N LEU A 216 -2.15 -45.54 1.70
CA LEU A 216 -3.36 -45.21 2.46
C LEU A 216 -4.61 -45.47 1.61
#